data_AF-A0A452IRP9-F1
#
_entry.id   AF-A0A452IRP9-F1
#
_cell.length_a   1.000
_cell.length_b   1.000
_cell.length_c   1.000
_cell.angle_alpha   90.00
_cell.angle_beta   90.00
_cell.angle_gamma   90.00
#
_symmetry.space_group_name_H-M   'P 1'
#
loop_
_entity.id
_entity.type
_entity.pdbx_description
1 polymer ?
#
loop_
_entity_poly.entity_id
_entity_poly.type
_entity_poly.pdbx_seq_one_letter_code
_entity_poly.pdbx_strand_id
1 'polypeptide(L)'
;AKIDLKAKLERSRQSARECRARKKLRYQYLEELVSSRERAICALREELEMYKQWCMAMDQGKIPSEIKALLTGEEQSKSHQNSTKLAKAGKTETHSNNPCEYHACDNKIGTESFFV
;
A
#
# COMPACT_ATOMS: atom_id res chain seq x y z
N ALA A 1 -22.51 47.10 6.32
CA ALA A 1 -21.63 46.35 7.23
C ALA A 1 -20.17 46.54 6.84
N LYS A 2 -19.36 47.23 7.64
CA LYS A 2 -17.91 47.31 7.42
C LYS A 2 -17.29 46.01 7.92
N ILE A 3 -16.96 45.10 7.00
CA ILE A 3 -16.30 43.85 7.35
C ILE A 3 -14.91 44.18 7.89
N ASP A 4 -14.62 43.70 9.10
CA ASP A 4 -13.32 43.79 9.75
C ASP A 4 -12.22 43.18 8.84
N LEU A 5 -11.21 43.98 8.52
CA LEU A 5 -10.11 43.60 7.63
C LEU A 5 -9.36 42.39 8.18
N LYS A 6 -9.22 42.29 9.51
CA LYS A 6 -8.61 41.15 10.20
C LYS A 6 -9.40 39.86 9.96
N ALA A 7 -10.73 39.92 10.03
CA ALA A 7 -11.60 38.78 9.73
C ALA A 7 -11.51 38.32 8.25
N LYS A 8 -11.33 39.24 7.29
CA LYS A 8 -11.09 38.87 5.87
C LYS A 8 -9.75 38.15 5.69
N LEU A 9 -8.69 38.69 6.30
CA LEU A 9 -7.35 38.12 6.20
C LEU A 9 -7.31 36.69 6.77
N GLU A 10 -7.95 36.47 7.93
CA GLU A 10 -7.95 35.14 8.55
C GLU A 10 -8.73 34.10 7.74
N ARG A 11 -9.86 34.50 7.11
CA ARG A 11 -10.58 33.60 6.19
C ARG A 11 -9.73 33.20 4.97
N SER A 12 -8.97 34.14 4.41
CA SER A 12 -8.08 33.83 3.28
C SER A 12 -6.93 32.90 3.67
N ARG A 13 -6.36 33.09 4.86
CA ARG A 13 -5.33 32.19 5.42
C ARG A 13 -5.89 30.80 5.65
N GLN A 14 -7.09 30.71 6.23
CA GLN A 14 -7.75 29.45 6.50
C GLN A 14 -8.07 28.69 5.23
N SER A 15 -8.62 29.34 4.20
CA SER A 15 -8.89 28.68 2.92
C SER A 15 -7.61 28.17 2.23
N ALA A 16 -6.50 28.88 2.36
CA ALA A 16 -5.19 28.42 1.88
C ALA A 16 -4.67 27.20 2.65
N ARG A 17 -4.82 27.17 3.99
CA ARG A 17 -4.49 26.00 4.82
C ARG A 17 -5.33 24.78 4.42
N GLU A 18 -6.63 24.97 4.28
CA GLU A 18 -7.56 23.91 3.87
C GLU A 18 -7.26 23.38 2.47
N CYS A 19 -6.89 24.25 1.53
CA CYS A 19 -6.48 23.83 0.19
C CYS A 19 -5.28 22.87 0.25
N ARG A 20 -4.26 23.20 1.04
CA ARG A 20 -3.08 22.35 1.23
C ARG A 20 -3.45 21.02 1.91
N ALA A 21 -4.25 21.07 2.97
CA ALA A 21 -4.71 19.87 3.68
C ALA A 21 -5.51 18.93 2.74
N ARG A 22 -6.41 19.49 1.94
CA ARG A 22 -7.18 18.73 0.93
C ARG A 22 -6.29 18.10 -0.13
N LYS A 23 -5.28 18.82 -0.64
CA LYS A 23 -4.34 18.29 -1.61
C LYS A 23 -3.52 17.13 -1.03
N LYS A 24 -3.05 17.27 0.22
CA LYS A 24 -2.32 16.21 0.92
C LYS A 24 -3.19 14.95 1.08
N LEU A 25 -4.42 15.10 1.57
CA LEU A 25 -5.34 13.98 1.74
C LEU A 25 -5.66 13.29 0.41
N ARG A 26 -5.86 14.07 -0.65
CA ARG A 26 -6.12 13.53 -2.00
C ARG A 26 -4.96 12.67 -2.49
N TYR A 27 -3.72 13.15 -2.36
CA TYR A 27 -2.56 12.38 -2.82
C TYR A 27 -2.28 11.18 -1.96
N GLN A 28 -2.46 11.29 -0.64
CA GLN A 28 -2.38 10.15 0.26
C GLN A 28 -3.33 9.03 -0.16
N TYR A 29 -4.60 9.35 -0.44
CA TYR A 29 -5.57 8.35 -0.90
C TYR A 29 -5.17 7.70 -2.23
N LEU A 30 -4.69 8.50 -3.20
CA LEU A 30 -4.23 7.97 -4.48
C LEU A 30 -3.01 7.06 -4.33
N GLU A 31 -2.07 7.43 -3.47
CA GLU A 31 -0.88 6.65 -3.13
C GLU A 31 -1.27 5.32 -2.47
N GLU A 32 -2.22 5.35 -1.52
CA GLU A 32 -2.74 4.14 -0.85
C GLU A 32 -3.44 3.21 -1.85
N LEU A 33 -4.22 3.74 -2.80
CA LEU A 33 -4.86 2.95 -3.85
C LEU A 33 -3.84 2.27 -4.76
N VAL A 34 -2.84 3.03 -5.24
CA VAL A 34 -1.79 2.51 -6.12
C VAL A 34 -0.98 1.45 -5.38
N SER A 35 -0.52 1.74 -4.17
CA SER A 35 0.25 0.81 -3.33
C SER A 35 -0.51 -0.48 -3.04
N SER A 36 -1.82 -0.39 -2.78
CA SER A 36 -2.67 -1.57 -2.57
C SER A 36 -2.75 -2.45 -3.80
N ARG A 37 -2.92 -1.83 -4.98
CA ARG A 37 -2.97 -2.55 -6.25
C ARG A 37 -1.64 -3.19 -6.61
N GLU A 38 -0.53 -2.48 -6.39
CA GLU A 38 0.81 -3.01 -6.64
C GLU A 38 1.10 -4.24 -5.79
N ARG A 39 0.78 -4.21 -4.49
CA ARG A 39 0.90 -5.37 -3.61
C ARG A 39 0.08 -6.56 -4.09
N ALA A 40 -1.16 -6.34 -4.54
CA ALA A 40 -2.00 -7.40 -5.09
C ALA A 40 -1.40 -7.99 -6.39
N ILE A 41 -0.85 -7.15 -7.26
CA ILE A 41 -0.17 -7.59 -8.48
C ILE A 41 1.07 -8.41 -8.16
N CYS A 42 1.90 -7.99 -7.20
CA CYS A 42 3.09 -8.72 -6.80
C CYS A 42 2.73 -10.11 -6.26
N ALA A 43 1.73 -10.21 -5.37
CA ALA A 43 1.29 -11.48 -4.82
C ALA A 43 0.83 -12.46 -5.92
N LEU A 44 0.02 -11.99 -6.87
CA LEU A 44 -0.44 -12.81 -7.99
C LEU A 44 0.70 -13.25 -8.92
N ARG A 45 1.70 -12.40 -9.12
CA ARG A 45 2.89 -12.73 -9.93
C ARG A 45 3.75 -13.79 -9.26
N GLU A 46 3.94 -13.70 -7.96
CA GLU A 46 4.68 -14.68 -7.16
C GLU A 46 3.97 -16.04 -7.18
N GLU A 47 2.64 -16.05 -6.98
CA GLU A 47 1.82 -17.26 -7.05
C GLU A 47 1.89 -17.92 -8.44
N LEU A 48 1.78 -17.13 -9.51
CA LEU A 48 1.87 -17.65 -10.88
C LEU A 48 3.26 -18.25 -11.18
N GLU A 49 4.33 -17.58 -10.74
CA GLU A 49 5.69 -18.07 -10.96
C GLU A 49 5.95 -19.35 -10.15
N MET A 50 5.41 -19.47 -8.95
CA MET A 50 5.43 -20.72 -8.16
C MET A 50 4.79 -21.88 -8.94
N TYR A 51 3.57 -21.69 -9.48
CA TYR A 51 2.90 -22.75 -10.25
C TYR A 51 3.67 -23.14 -11.50
N LYS A 52 4.24 -22.17 -12.22
CA LYS A 52 5.07 -22.43 -13.38
C LYS A 52 6.31 -23.27 -13.02
N GLN A 53 6.98 -22.94 -11.91
CA GLN A 53 8.13 -23.72 -11.42
C GLN A 53 7.72 -25.15 -11.05
N TRP A 54 6.53 -25.34 -10.46
CA TRP A 54 6.02 -26.67 -10.16
C TRP A 54 5.74 -27.50 -11.42
N CYS A 55 5.13 -26.92 -12.44
CA CYS A 55 4.95 -27.59 -13.73
C CYS A 55 6.30 -28.03 -14.31
N MET A 56 7.29 -27.13 -14.34
CA MET A 56 8.63 -27.46 -14.84
C MET A 56 9.31 -28.58 -14.06
N ALA A 57 9.14 -28.63 -12.73
CA ALA A 57 9.69 -29.70 -11.90
C ALA A 57 8.98 -31.04 -12.14
N MET A 58 7.65 -31.01 -12.25
CA MET A 58 6.83 -32.19 -12.54
C MET A 58 7.14 -32.77 -13.92
N ASP A 59 7.35 -31.92 -14.93
CA ASP A 59 7.75 -32.34 -16.28
C ASP A 59 9.12 -33.05 -16.28
N GLN A 60 9.98 -32.74 -15.29
CA GLN A 60 11.27 -33.40 -15.06
C GLN A 60 11.15 -34.66 -14.18
N GLY A 61 9.93 -35.09 -13.81
CA GLY A 61 9.68 -36.24 -12.97
C GLY A 61 9.95 -36.01 -11.47
N LYS A 62 10.13 -34.75 -11.04
CA LYS A 62 10.31 -34.40 -9.63
C LYS A 62 8.98 -33.86 -9.08
N ILE A 63 8.46 -34.48 -8.02
CA ILE A 63 7.27 -33.96 -7.33
C ILE A 63 7.74 -32.89 -6.32
N PRO A 64 7.35 -31.60 -6.47
CA PRO A 64 7.67 -30.56 -5.49
C PRO A 64 7.14 -30.91 -4.09
N SER A 65 7.89 -30.54 -3.04
CA SER A 65 7.57 -30.83 -1.64
C SER A 65 6.19 -30.34 -1.20
N GLU A 66 5.76 -29.20 -1.73
CA GLU A 66 4.49 -28.56 -1.44
C GLU A 66 3.32 -29.36 -2.02
N ILE A 67 3.45 -29.83 -3.26
CA ILE A 67 2.48 -30.74 -3.88
C ILE A 67 2.47 -32.07 -3.13
N LYS A 68 3.63 -32.56 -2.70
CA LYS A 68 3.72 -33.77 -1.89
C LYS A 68 2.98 -33.61 -0.56
N ALA A 69 3.14 -32.48 0.13
CA ALA A 69 2.46 -32.17 1.38
C ALA A 69 0.93 -32.07 1.21
N LEU A 70 0.46 -31.46 0.11
CA LEU A 70 -0.97 -31.42 -0.25
C LEU A 70 -1.55 -32.83 -0.52
N LEU A 71 -0.76 -33.72 -1.12
CA LEU A 71 -1.18 -35.11 -1.38
C LEU A 71 -1.14 -35.98 -0.12
N THR A 72 -0.23 -35.71 0.82
CA THR A 72 -0.09 -36.48 2.07
C THR A 72 -0.91 -35.93 3.23
N GLY A 73 -1.64 -34.82 3.06
CA GLY A 73 -2.52 -34.26 4.09
C GLY A 73 -1.80 -33.69 5.31
N GLU A 74 -0.50 -33.40 5.19
CA GLU A 74 0.27 -32.73 6.24
C GLU A 74 0.05 -31.21 6.09
N GLU A 75 -1.04 -30.72 6.68
CA GLU A 75 -1.41 -29.31 6.78
C GLU A 75 -0.26 -28.48 7.37
N GLN A 76 0.43 -27.69 6.54
CA GLN A 76 1.29 -26.61 7.01
C GLN A 76 0.58 -25.28 6.91
N SER A 77 0.17 -24.81 8.08
CA SER A 77 -0.28 -23.47 8.41
C SER A 77 0.66 -22.39 7.84
N LYS A 78 0.35 -21.86 6.65
CA LYS A 78 0.86 -20.56 6.22
C LYS A 78 -0.28 -19.68 5.74
N SER A 79 -0.84 -18.95 6.71
CA SER A 79 -1.47 -17.63 6.61
C SER A 79 -2.06 -17.24 5.25
N HIS A 80 -3.16 -17.87 4.87
CA HIS A 80 -4.17 -17.24 4.02
C HIS A 80 -5.07 -16.38 4.92
N GLN A 81 -4.78 -15.08 5.06
CA GLN A 81 -5.73 -14.16 5.68
C GLN A 81 -6.73 -13.69 4.63
N ASN A 82 -7.87 -14.36 4.68
CA ASN A 82 -9.11 -14.08 3.99
C ASN A 82 -9.57 -12.62 4.07
N SER A 83 -10.26 -12.25 2.99
CA SER A 83 -11.20 -11.15 2.87
C SER A 83 -12.17 -11.01 4.06
N THR A 84 -12.57 -9.76 4.30
CA THR A 84 -13.73 -9.26 5.05
C THR A 84 -13.74 -9.35 6.59
N LYS A 85 -13.46 -8.21 7.25
CA LYS A 85 -14.28 -7.66 8.35
C LYS A 85 -14.02 -6.17 8.58
N LEU A 86 -15.11 -5.41 8.53
CA LEU A 86 -15.24 -4.01 8.91
C LEU A 86 -15.16 -3.88 10.45
N ALA A 87 -14.11 -3.26 10.98
CA ALA A 87 -14.11 -2.38 12.18
C ALA A 87 -12.68 -2.11 12.71
N LYS A 88 -12.28 -0.84 12.66
CA LYS A 88 -11.58 -0.02 13.68
C LYS A 88 -10.27 -0.51 14.35
N ALA A 89 -9.28 0.38 14.25
CA ALA A 89 -8.13 0.66 15.14
C ALA A 89 -6.84 -0.17 14.99
N GLY A 90 -5.89 0.42 14.26
CA GLY A 90 -4.50 0.66 14.66
C GLY A 90 -3.68 -0.50 15.23
N LYS A 91 -2.72 -0.96 14.43
CA LYS A 91 -1.32 -1.20 14.81
C LYS A 91 -0.47 -1.46 13.55
N THR A 92 0.71 -0.86 13.57
CA THR A 92 1.80 -0.99 12.60
C THR A 92 2.38 -2.41 12.63
N GLU A 93 2.38 -3.10 11.48
CA GLU A 93 3.12 -4.36 11.27
C GLU A 93 4.07 -4.17 10.09
N THR A 94 5.37 -4.20 10.38
CA THR A 94 6.46 -4.06 9.43
C THR A 94 6.69 -5.42 8.76
N HIS A 95 6.01 -5.68 7.64
CA HIS A 95 6.35 -6.82 6.78
C HIS A 95 7.46 -6.40 5.81
N SER A 96 8.51 -7.21 5.73
CA SER A 96 9.72 -6.96 4.94
C SER A 96 9.37 -6.67 3.47
N ASN A 97 9.49 -5.40 3.09
CA ASN A 97 9.23 -4.93 1.74
C ASN A 97 10.49 -5.15 0.90
N ASN A 98 10.39 -5.99 -0.14
CA ASN A 98 11.24 -5.80 -1.31
C ASN A 98 10.72 -4.54 -2.02
N PRO A 99 11.53 -3.48 -2.17
CA PRO A 99 11.11 -2.32 -2.93
C PRO A 99 11.08 -2.72 -4.40
N CYS A 100 9.89 -2.75 -4.99
CA CYS A 100 9.80 -2.57 -6.43
C CYS A 100 10.21 -1.11 -6.66
N GLU A 101 11.48 -0.89 -7.00
CA GLU A 101 12.04 0.44 -7.24
C GLU A 101 11.35 1.11 -8.43
N TYR A 102 10.34 1.90 -8.12
CA TYR A 102 10.04 3.16 -8.80
C TYR A 102 10.19 4.27 -7.77
N HIS A 103 11.42 4.46 -7.28
CA HIS A 103 11.74 5.55 -6.39
C HIS A 103 12.19 6.79 -7.17
N ALA A 104 11.71 7.93 -6.68
CA ALA A 104 12.21 9.29 -6.91
C ALA A 104 11.76 10.01 -8.20
N CYS A 105 10.49 10.45 -8.21
CA CYS A 105 10.24 11.85 -8.51
C CYS A 105 10.13 12.59 -7.18
N ASP A 106 11.26 13.13 -6.71
CA ASP A 106 11.37 14.07 -5.61
C ASP A 106 10.25 15.11 -5.66
N ASN A 107 9.27 15.01 -4.76
CA ASN A 107 8.50 16.19 -4.37
C ASN A 107 9.17 16.81 -3.14
N LYS A 108 10.33 17.44 -3.39
CA LYS A 108 10.79 18.60 -2.63
C LYS A 108 9.79 19.75 -2.85
N ILE A 109 8.57 19.63 -2.34
CA ILE A 109 7.63 20.74 -2.21
C ILE A 109 6.98 20.66 -0.83
N GLY A 110 7.73 21.14 0.17
CA GLY A 110 7.12 21.98 1.20
C GLY A 110 6.95 21.40 2.61
N THR A 111 7.87 20.59 3.12
CA THR A 111 7.96 20.35 4.58
C THR A 111 8.90 21.32 5.31
N GLU A 112 9.62 22.19 4.60
CA GLU A 112 10.48 23.21 5.22
C GLU A 112 10.22 24.58 4.61
N SER A 113 9.14 25.23 5.04
CA SER A 113 9.09 26.69 5.17
C SER A 113 7.78 27.09 5.85
N PHE A 114 7.87 28.05 6.75
CA PHE A 114 6.82 28.63 7.61
C PHE A 114 6.58 27.96 8.97
N PHE A 115 7.67 27.81 9.73
CA PHE A 115 7.74 28.51 11.02
C PHE A 115 8.05 29.98 10.70
N VAL A 116 7.02 30.85 10.67
CA VAL A 116 6.96 32.32 10.83
C VAL A 116 5.52 32.76 10.55
#